data_AF-A0A9C9N1P0-F1
#
_entry.id   AF-A0A9C9N1P0-F1
#
_cell.length_a   1.000
_cell.length_b   1.000
_cell.length_c   1.000
_cell.angle_alpha   90.00
_cell.angle_beta   90.00
_cell.angle_gamma   90.00
#
_symmetry.space_group_name_H-M   'P 1'
#
loop_
_entity.id
_entity.type
_entity.pdbx_description
1 polymer ?
#
loop_
_entity_poly.entity_id
_entity_poly.type
_entity_poly.pdbx_seq_one_letter_code
_entity_poly.pdbx_strand_id
1 'polypeptide(L)'
;MQVITKLKQTIDNLLPAQTPPDTHPSLPLDLGTCSDGLPVRVDLGDNNLRPLLVLSSQPNELKEFTGHILHNLVTAYAEGQAEVALLKRRSSNFAPLIQAAQEKGLLVNLAESSPRLDWEFLIELARRAEARYQQPEDPMSPILVLIEDLSFIRHAAHDIQWSFEWLLQYGAQVLVHVITAVNCEDGLQMARWLRFFTTRLFGTLTTEQQHHFNLHTDIPAAPPAIRYNGTTFAVWNHNHWLFFLLKNPPTTIQEIDP
;
A
#
# COMPACT_ATOMS: atom_id res chain seq x y z
N MET A 1 -26.41 8.15 13.12
CA MET A 1 -26.26 9.61 13.30
C MET A 1 -25.35 9.96 14.49
N GLN A 2 -25.48 9.32 15.66
CA GLN A 2 -24.57 9.54 16.81
C GLN A 2 -23.10 9.18 16.55
N VAL A 3 -22.80 8.16 15.74
CA VAL A 3 -21.43 7.73 15.40
C VAL A 3 -20.69 8.79 14.55
N ILE A 4 -21.39 9.40 13.59
CA ILE A 4 -20.89 10.46 12.71
C ILE A 4 -20.49 11.70 13.52
N THR A 5 -21.28 12.03 14.56
CA THR A 5 -21.00 13.17 15.44
C THR A 5 -19.78 12.93 16.31
N LYS A 6 -19.54 11.69 16.74
CA LYS A 6 -18.40 11.33 17.60
C LYS A 6 -17.08 11.37 16.84
N LEU A 7 -17.02 10.80 15.63
CA LEU A 7 -15.85 10.88 14.75
C LEU A 7 -15.50 12.32 14.36
N LYS A 8 -16.49 13.16 14.03
CA LYS A 8 -16.27 14.59 13.78
C LYS A 8 -15.74 15.33 15.01
N GLN A 9 -16.29 15.08 16.19
CA GLN A 9 -15.86 15.73 17.43
C GLN A 9 -14.47 15.29 17.90
N THR A 10 -14.05 14.05 17.60
CA THR A 10 -12.68 13.60 17.89
C THR A 10 -11.67 14.28 16.97
N ILE A 11 -11.99 14.49 15.69
CA ILE A 11 -11.11 15.12 14.69
C ILE A 11 -10.85 16.60 15.01
N ASP A 12 -11.86 17.34 15.47
CA ASP A 12 -11.72 18.78 15.78
C ASP A 12 -10.91 19.06 17.06
N ASN A 13 -10.67 18.05 17.91
CA ASN A 13 -10.05 18.22 19.24
C ASN A 13 -8.60 17.71 19.36
N LEU A 14 -7.99 17.23 18.28
CA LEU A 14 -6.66 16.59 18.33
C LEU A 14 -5.58 17.42 17.62
N LEU A 15 -4.96 18.36 18.34
CA LEU A 15 -3.55 18.75 18.20
C LEU A 15 -3.05 19.17 19.61
N PRO A 16 -1.90 18.67 20.07
CA PRO A 16 -0.62 18.90 19.41
C PRO A 16 0.12 17.63 19.00
N ALA A 17 0.98 17.81 17.99
CA ALA A 17 1.95 16.84 17.50
C ALA A 17 2.90 16.42 18.63
N GLN A 18 2.75 15.18 19.10
CA GLN A 18 3.86 14.43 19.67
C GLN A 18 4.13 13.29 18.70
N THR A 19 5.19 13.41 17.90
CA THR A 19 5.78 12.26 17.22
C THR A 19 6.17 11.25 18.30
N PRO A 20 5.55 10.05 18.35
CA PRO A 20 6.00 9.02 19.27
C PRO A 20 7.47 8.69 18.93
N PRO A 21 8.34 8.49 19.91
CA PRO A 21 9.71 8.05 19.65
C PRO A 21 9.71 6.71 18.89
N ASP A 22 10.66 6.52 17.99
CA ASP A 22 10.88 5.28 17.22
C ASP A 22 11.27 4.12 18.16
N THR A 23 10.28 3.49 18.81
CA THR A 23 10.49 2.39 19.77
C THR A 23 10.02 1.03 19.25
N HIS A 24 9.46 0.97 18.05
CA HIS A 24 8.95 -0.27 17.48
C HIS A 24 10.08 -1.08 16.82
N PRO A 25 10.04 -2.42 16.91
CA PRO A 25 11.02 -3.27 16.23
C PRO A 25 10.93 -3.06 14.72
N SER A 26 12.09 -2.98 14.06
CA SER A 26 12.16 -2.92 12.60
C SER A 26 11.57 -4.19 11.99
N LEU A 27 10.62 -4.02 11.07
CA LEU A 27 9.87 -5.06 10.38
C LEU A 27 9.94 -4.78 8.87
N PRO A 28 11.08 -5.09 8.22
CA PRO A 28 11.29 -4.78 6.81
C PRO A 28 10.41 -5.63 5.89
N LEU A 29 9.78 -4.98 4.92
CA LEU A 29 9.02 -5.58 3.84
C LEU A 29 9.69 -5.26 2.50
N ASP A 30 10.12 -6.30 1.80
CA ASP A 30 10.71 -6.19 0.47
C ASP A 30 9.62 -5.89 -0.57
N LEU A 31 9.83 -4.84 -1.37
CA LEU A 31 8.96 -4.46 -2.49
C LEU A 31 9.46 -5.03 -3.84
N GLY A 32 10.75 -5.33 -3.91
CA GLY A 32 11.42 -5.89 -5.08
C GLY A 32 12.93 -5.66 -5.04
N THR A 33 13.60 -5.84 -6.17
CA THR A 33 15.08 -5.76 -6.26
C THR A 33 15.52 -4.83 -7.38
N CYS A 34 16.49 -3.97 -7.09
CA CYS A 34 17.14 -3.07 -8.06
C CYS A 34 18.07 -3.84 -9.01
N SER A 35 18.53 -3.17 -10.08
CA SER A 35 19.47 -3.76 -11.05
C SER A 35 20.85 -4.10 -10.46
N ASP A 36 21.22 -3.48 -9.35
CA ASP A 36 22.44 -3.78 -8.58
C ASP A 36 22.28 -4.97 -7.63
N GLY A 37 21.09 -5.58 -7.58
CA GLY A 37 20.77 -6.69 -6.69
C GLY A 37 20.36 -6.27 -5.27
N LEU A 38 20.33 -4.97 -4.97
CA LEU A 38 19.88 -4.48 -3.67
C LEU A 38 18.35 -4.46 -3.57
N PRO A 39 17.78 -4.85 -2.43
CA PRO A 39 16.33 -4.86 -2.24
C PRO A 39 15.79 -3.45 -2.00
N VAL A 40 14.64 -3.17 -2.59
CA VAL A 40 13.83 -2.00 -2.22
C VAL A 40 12.95 -2.39 -1.06
N ARG A 41 13.05 -1.68 0.05
CA ARG A 41 12.38 -2.03 1.31
C ARG A 41 11.62 -0.87 1.89
N VAL A 42 10.56 -1.21 2.61
CA VAL A 42 9.88 -0.31 3.56
C VAL A 42 9.86 -0.98 4.92
N ASP A 43 9.80 -0.20 5.99
CA ASP A 43 9.76 -0.73 7.35
C ASP A 43 8.34 -0.58 7.92
N LEU A 44 7.68 -1.68 8.24
CA LEU A 44 6.35 -1.65 8.86
C LEU A 44 6.38 -1.24 10.34
N GLY A 45 7.55 -1.21 10.97
CA GLY A 45 7.76 -0.63 12.30
C GLY A 45 7.91 0.90 12.29
N ASP A 46 8.13 1.51 11.12
CA ASP A 46 8.31 2.96 10.99
C ASP A 46 6.96 3.68 11.04
N ASN A 47 6.75 4.49 12.07
CA ASN A 47 5.52 5.27 12.26
C ASN A 47 5.41 6.48 11.29
N ASN A 48 6.46 6.76 10.53
CA ASN A 48 6.50 7.77 9.48
C ASN A 48 6.26 7.20 8.08
N LEU A 49 6.13 5.87 7.94
CA LEU A 49 5.84 5.23 6.66
C LEU A 49 4.52 5.75 6.10
N ARG A 50 4.61 6.54 5.04
CA ARG A 50 3.44 7.11 4.36
C ARG A 50 2.71 6.04 3.54
N PRO A 51 1.39 6.20 3.33
CA PRO A 51 0.65 5.34 2.42
C PRO A 51 1.30 5.25 1.04
N LEU A 52 1.36 4.04 0.49
CA LEU A 52 1.97 3.74 -0.80
C LEU A 52 0.90 3.53 -1.86
N LEU A 53 1.08 4.17 -3.02
CA LEU A 53 0.21 4.02 -4.18
C LEU A 53 0.96 3.41 -5.35
N VAL A 54 0.41 2.35 -5.92
CA VAL A 54 0.89 1.71 -7.14
C VAL A 54 0.01 2.13 -8.31
N LEU A 55 0.61 2.63 -9.38
CA LEU A 55 -0.06 3.13 -10.58
C LEU A 55 0.41 2.35 -11.81
N SER A 56 -0.52 1.82 -12.59
CA SER A 56 -0.22 1.22 -13.89
C SER A 56 -1.45 1.24 -14.80
N SER A 57 -1.23 1.40 -16.09
CA SER A 57 -2.23 1.19 -17.14
C SER A 57 -2.47 -0.30 -17.41
N GLN A 58 -1.62 -1.19 -16.90
CA GLN A 58 -1.71 -2.64 -17.08
C GLN A 58 -2.26 -3.29 -15.79
N PRO A 59 -3.52 -3.76 -15.77
CA PRO A 59 -4.13 -4.35 -14.57
C PRO A 59 -3.39 -5.57 -14.02
N ASN A 60 -2.73 -6.34 -14.89
CA ASN A 60 -1.96 -7.51 -14.48
C ASN A 60 -0.76 -7.14 -13.59
N GLU A 61 -0.09 -6.02 -13.85
CA GLU A 61 1.06 -5.58 -13.06
C GLU A 61 0.64 -5.21 -11.63
N LEU A 62 -0.52 -4.57 -11.47
CA LEU A 62 -1.09 -4.22 -10.16
C LEU A 62 -1.45 -5.46 -9.34
N LYS A 63 -2.02 -6.46 -10.01
CA LYS A 63 -2.31 -7.77 -9.42
C LYS A 63 -1.03 -8.50 -9.02
N GLU A 64 -0.02 -8.49 -9.88
CA GLU A 64 1.29 -9.10 -9.61
C GLU A 64 2.00 -8.42 -8.44
N PHE A 65 1.94 -7.09 -8.35
CA PHE A 65 2.45 -6.33 -7.21
C PHE A 65 1.76 -6.76 -5.91
N THR A 66 0.43 -6.78 -5.89
CA THR A 66 -0.35 -7.18 -4.70
C THR A 66 -0.02 -8.60 -4.28
N GLY A 67 0.05 -9.54 -5.24
CA GLY A 67 0.44 -10.92 -4.98
C GLY A 67 1.89 -11.06 -4.49
N HIS A 68 2.81 -10.24 -5.00
CA HIS A 68 4.20 -10.19 -4.56
C HIS A 68 4.33 -9.73 -3.10
N ILE A 69 3.63 -8.65 -2.73
CA ILE A 69 3.60 -8.16 -1.35
C ILE A 69 3.01 -9.22 -0.41
N LEU A 70 1.88 -9.84 -0.79
CA LEU A 70 1.27 -10.91 0.01
C LEU A 70 2.21 -12.10 0.18
N HIS A 71 2.90 -12.51 -0.89
CA HIS A 71 3.91 -13.56 -0.84
C HIS A 71 5.04 -13.21 0.14
N ASN A 72 5.61 -12.01 0.02
CA ASN A 72 6.71 -11.58 0.89
C ASN A 72 6.29 -11.50 2.36
N LEU A 73 5.07 -11.05 2.66
CA LEU A 73 4.53 -11.07 4.02
C LEU A 73 4.46 -12.49 4.57
N VAL A 74 3.88 -13.41 3.80
CA VAL A 74 3.75 -14.83 4.18
C VAL A 74 5.12 -15.49 4.34
N THR A 75 6.12 -15.11 3.56
CA THR A 75 7.47 -15.68 3.68
C THR A 75 8.26 -15.07 4.85
N ALA A 76 8.20 -13.75 5.03
CA ALA A 76 9.07 -13.02 5.95
C ALA A 76 8.58 -13.04 7.40
N TYR A 77 7.28 -13.02 7.64
CA TYR A 77 6.73 -12.86 8.99
C TYR A 77 6.19 -14.17 9.57
N ALA A 78 6.38 -14.33 10.88
CA ALA A 78 5.78 -15.33 11.73
C ALA A 78 4.46 -14.81 12.34
N GLU A 79 3.71 -15.72 12.97
CA GLU A 79 2.47 -15.40 13.68
C GLU A 79 2.69 -14.28 14.71
N GLY A 80 1.78 -13.31 14.75
CA GLY A 80 1.81 -12.18 15.69
C GLY A 80 2.79 -11.04 15.36
N GLN A 81 3.70 -11.22 14.40
CA GLN A 81 4.66 -10.16 14.04
C GLN A 81 4.04 -9.03 13.22
N ALA A 82 3.06 -9.35 12.39
CA ALA A 82 2.33 -8.40 11.56
C ALA A 82 0.94 -8.96 11.25
N GLU A 83 0.04 -8.07 10.87
CA GLU A 83 -1.31 -8.42 10.44
C GLU A 83 -1.59 -7.85 9.06
N VAL A 84 -2.46 -8.52 8.31
CA VAL A 84 -2.82 -8.17 6.94
C VAL A 84 -4.33 -8.09 6.83
N ALA A 85 -4.82 -6.95 6.36
CA ALA A 85 -6.19 -6.78 5.91
C ALA A 85 -6.19 -6.63 4.39
N LEU A 86 -6.75 -7.60 3.68
CA LEU A 86 -6.73 -7.65 2.22
C LEU A 86 -8.11 -7.32 1.63
N LEU A 87 -8.18 -6.27 0.82
CA LEU A 87 -9.29 -6.00 -0.10
C LEU A 87 -8.86 -6.36 -1.51
N LYS A 88 -9.26 -7.55 -1.97
CA LYS A 88 -8.89 -8.06 -3.30
C LYS A 88 -9.98 -7.81 -4.33
N ARG A 89 -9.61 -7.76 -5.60
CA ARG A 89 -10.58 -7.86 -6.71
C ARG A 89 -11.16 -9.27 -6.74
N ARG A 90 -12.44 -9.39 -7.09
CA ARG A 90 -13.09 -10.71 -7.24
C ARG A 90 -12.40 -11.58 -8.31
N SER A 91 -11.90 -10.97 -9.38
CA SER A 91 -11.20 -11.66 -10.47
C SER A 91 -9.79 -12.16 -10.10
N SER A 92 -9.26 -11.74 -8.95
CA SER A 92 -7.93 -12.12 -8.51
C SER A 92 -7.96 -13.38 -7.67
N ASN A 93 -7.10 -14.31 -8.09
CA ASN A 93 -6.92 -15.60 -7.43
C ASN A 93 -5.57 -15.61 -6.72
N PHE A 94 -5.62 -15.46 -5.40
CA PHE A 94 -4.49 -15.58 -4.48
C PHE A 94 -4.70 -16.74 -3.49
N ALA A 95 -5.55 -17.72 -3.82
CA ALA A 95 -6.01 -18.74 -2.87
C ALA A 95 -4.87 -19.42 -2.09
N PRO A 96 -3.74 -19.84 -2.70
CA PRO A 96 -2.64 -20.44 -1.95
C PRO A 96 -1.99 -19.48 -0.95
N LEU A 97 -1.82 -18.21 -1.33
CA LEU A 97 -1.23 -17.18 -0.47
C LEU A 97 -2.16 -16.79 0.66
N ILE A 98 -3.46 -16.68 0.39
CA ILE A 98 -4.49 -16.40 1.38
C ILE A 98 -4.53 -17.53 2.41
N GLN A 99 -4.54 -18.78 1.96
CA GLN A 99 -4.51 -19.94 2.85
C GLN A 99 -3.26 -19.93 3.73
N ALA A 100 -2.07 -19.72 3.16
CA ALA A 100 -0.83 -19.65 3.92
C ALA A 100 -0.81 -18.48 4.93
N ALA A 101 -1.40 -17.32 4.57
CA ALA A 101 -1.54 -16.19 5.48
C ALA A 101 -2.51 -16.49 6.63
N GLN A 102 -3.59 -17.23 6.38
CA GLN A 102 -4.55 -17.68 7.40
C GLN A 102 -3.91 -18.70 8.35
N GLU A 103 -3.18 -19.69 7.82
CA GLU A 103 -2.49 -20.72 8.61
C GLU A 103 -1.43 -20.11 9.55
N LYS A 104 -0.82 -18.99 9.16
CA LYS A 104 0.11 -18.21 10.00
C LYS A 104 -0.55 -17.18 10.92
N GLY A 105 -1.88 -17.06 10.90
CA GLY A 105 -2.57 -16.02 11.67
C GLY A 105 -2.27 -14.58 11.24
N LEU A 106 -1.71 -14.37 10.04
CA LEU A 106 -1.40 -13.04 9.50
C LEU A 106 -2.67 -12.33 9.00
N LEU A 107 -3.62 -13.07 8.41
CA LEU A 107 -4.79 -12.48 7.77
C LEU A 107 -5.91 -12.18 8.78
N VAL A 108 -6.14 -10.91 9.08
CA VAL A 108 -7.18 -10.47 10.03
C VAL A 108 -8.49 -10.09 9.36
N ASN A 109 -8.42 -9.63 8.11
CA ASN A 109 -9.61 -9.34 7.31
C ASN A 109 -9.35 -9.71 5.85
N LEU A 110 -10.37 -10.30 5.22
CA LEU A 110 -10.41 -10.56 3.78
C LEU A 110 -11.74 -10.08 3.25
N ALA A 111 -11.69 -9.13 2.33
CA ALA A 111 -12.85 -8.63 1.61
C ALA A 111 -12.64 -8.74 0.10
N GLU A 112 -13.73 -8.91 -0.63
CA GLU A 112 -13.72 -8.81 -2.09
C GLU A 112 -14.37 -7.49 -2.49
N SER A 113 -13.80 -6.80 -3.48
CA SER A 113 -14.43 -5.64 -4.09
C SER A 113 -15.69 -6.07 -4.86
N SER A 114 -16.83 -6.09 -4.18
CA SER A 114 -18.18 -6.35 -4.72
C SER A 114 -18.93 -5.03 -4.83
N PRO A 115 -19.82 -4.82 -5.83
CA PRO A 115 -20.35 -3.49 -6.10
C PRO A 115 -21.20 -2.84 -4.99
N ARG A 116 -21.62 -3.51 -3.89
CA ARG A 116 -22.59 -2.88 -2.95
C ARG A 116 -22.51 -3.13 -1.43
N LEU A 117 -21.68 -3.99 -0.83
CA LEU A 117 -21.82 -4.23 0.64
C LEU A 117 -20.54 -4.44 1.49
N ASP A 118 -19.39 -4.82 0.94
CA ASP A 118 -18.37 -5.48 1.78
C ASP A 118 -17.11 -4.64 2.07
N TRP A 119 -17.25 -3.35 2.39
CA TRP A 119 -16.11 -2.51 2.81
C TRP A 119 -16.20 -2.03 4.26
N GLU A 120 -17.15 -2.58 5.03
CA GLU A 120 -17.28 -2.30 6.48
C GLU A 120 -16.00 -2.64 7.25
N PHE A 121 -15.16 -3.54 6.73
CA PHE A 121 -13.86 -3.84 7.35
C PHE A 121 -12.96 -2.58 7.45
N LEU A 122 -13.09 -1.60 6.54
CA LEU A 122 -12.35 -0.33 6.64
C LEU A 122 -12.82 0.51 7.83
N ILE A 123 -14.10 0.44 8.18
CA ILE A 123 -14.66 1.09 9.36
C ILE A 123 -14.09 0.41 10.61
N GLU A 124 -14.03 -0.92 10.64
CA GLU A 124 -13.45 -1.65 11.77
C GLU A 124 -11.95 -1.37 11.93
N LEU A 125 -11.19 -1.32 10.83
CA LEU A 125 -9.78 -0.95 10.85
C LEU A 125 -9.57 0.47 11.35
N ALA A 126 -10.38 1.43 10.89
CA ALA A 126 -10.32 2.81 11.37
C ALA A 126 -10.64 2.89 12.87
N ARG A 127 -11.66 2.15 13.34
CA ARG A 127 -12.01 2.06 14.77
C ARG A 127 -10.86 1.49 15.60
N ARG A 128 -10.21 0.43 15.12
CA ARG A 128 -9.06 -0.17 15.79
C ARG A 128 -7.88 0.79 15.83
N ALA A 129 -7.61 1.50 14.74
CA ALA A 129 -6.56 2.49 14.66
C ALA A 129 -6.84 3.70 15.58
N GLU A 130 -8.09 4.17 15.67
CA GLU A 130 -8.50 5.20 16.62
C GLU A 130 -8.33 4.74 18.08
N ALA A 131 -8.69 3.48 18.39
CA ALA A 131 -8.48 2.91 19.72
C ALA A 131 -6.98 2.88 20.09
N ARG A 132 -6.12 2.44 19.17
CA ARG A 132 -4.65 2.50 19.33
C ARG A 132 -4.14 3.92 19.51
N TYR A 133 -4.75 4.90 18.85
CA TYR A 133 -4.35 6.30 18.95
C TYR A 133 -4.69 6.89 20.33
N GLN A 134 -5.89 6.57 20.84
CA GLN A 134 -6.35 7.06 22.14
C GLN A 134 -5.68 6.34 23.31
N GLN A 135 -5.37 5.05 23.14
CA GLN A 135 -4.75 4.19 24.14
C GLN A 135 -3.67 3.34 23.47
N PRO A 136 -2.46 3.91 23.29
CA PRO A 136 -1.35 3.18 22.71
C PRO A 136 -1.01 1.95 23.56
N GLU A 137 -1.06 0.77 22.94
CA GLU A 137 -0.54 -0.47 23.52
C GLU A 137 0.94 -0.61 23.16
N ASP A 138 1.74 -1.20 24.04
CA ASP A 138 3.14 -1.53 23.76
C ASP A 138 3.42 -2.97 24.22
N PRO A 139 3.80 -3.90 23.31
CA PRO A 139 4.03 -3.72 21.88
C PRO A 139 2.75 -3.71 21.03
N MET A 140 2.73 -2.87 19.99
CA MET A 140 1.71 -2.89 18.92
C MET A 140 2.23 -3.64 17.68
N SER A 141 1.50 -4.66 17.22
CA SER A 141 1.78 -5.30 15.93
C SER A 141 1.28 -4.42 14.78
N PRO A 142 2.08 -4.19 13.72
CA PRO A 142 1.65 -3.41 12.57
C PRO A 142 0.55 -4.13 11.79
N ILE A 143 -0.39 -3.35 11.26
CA ILE A 143 -1.44 -3.82 10.36
C ILE A 143 -1.16 -3.24 8.99
N LEU A 144 -0.99 -4.11 7.99
CA LEU A 144 -0.90 -3.74 6.61
C LEU A 144 -2.26 -3.89 5.92
N VAL A 145 -2.83 -2.76 5.52
CA VAL A 145 -4.04 -2.69 4.71
C VAL A 145 -3.64 -2.72 3.24
N LEU A 146 -3.86 -3.87 2.60
CA LEU A 146 -3.52 -4.12 1.20
C LEU A 146 -4.78 -4.06 0.35
N ILE A 147 -4.85 -3.07 -0.55
CA ILE A 147 -6.03 -2.80 -1.40
C ILE A 147 -5.63 -2.95 -2.86
N GLU A 148 -6.10 -4.00 -3.52
CA GLU A 148 -5.72 -4.33 -4.89
C GLU A 148 -6.22 -3.31 -5.94
N ASP A 149 -7.27 -2.57 -5.62
CA ASP A 149 -7.80 -1.53 -6.48
C ASP A 149 -8.52 -0.48 -5.66
N LEU A 150 -8.03 0.76 -5.69
CA LEU A 150 -8.60 1.89 -4.96
C LEU A 150 -9.89 2.42 -5.59
N SER A 151 -10.17 2.11 -6.87
CA SER A 151 -11.26 2.73 -7.63
C SER A 151 -12.64 2.60 -6.96
N PHE A 152 -12.85 1.56 -6.15
CA PHE A 152 -14.08 1.34 -5.38
C PHE A 152 -14.44 2.52 -4.48
N ILE A 153 -13.46 3.26 -3.95
CA ILE A 153 -13.68 4.32 -2.97
C ILE A 153 -14.54 5.46 -3.53
N ARG A 154 -14.54 5.64 -4.87
CA ARG A 154 -15.42 6.61 -5.55
C ARG A 154 -16.90 6.29 -5.40
N HIS A 155 -17.23 5.01 -5.23
CA HIS A 155 -18.59 4.50 -5.10
C HIS A 155 -18.91 4.07 -3.67
N ALA A 156 -17.96 4.21 -2.75
CA ALA A 156 -18.13 3.92 -1.33
C ALA A 156 -19.10 4.88 -0.67
N ALA A 157 -19.87 4.36 0.30
CA ALA A 157 -20.66 5.16 1.19
C ALA A 157 -19.75 6.14 1.97
N HIS A 158 -20.32 7.25 2.39
CA HIS A 158 -19.56 8.38 2.92
C HIS A 158 -18.80 8.06 4.23
N ASP A 159 -19.35 7.18 5.07
CA ASP A 159 -18.70 6.64 6.26
C ASP A 159 -17.45 5.81 5.94
N ILE A 160 -17.50 4.99 4.90
CA ILE A 160 -16.35 4.22 4.40
C ILE A 160 -15.28 5.17 3.84
N GLN A 161 -15.69 6.18 3.06
CA GLN A 161 -14.78 7.22 2.57
C GLN A 161 -14.07 7.94 3.71
N TRP A 162 -14.80 8.37 4.74
CA TRP A 162 -14.22 9.02 5.92
C TRP A 162 -13.29 8.11 6.72
N SER A 163 -13.69 6.85 6.92
CA SER A 163 -12.87 5.87 7.63
C SER A 163 -11.55 5.63 6.91
N PHE A 164 -11.59 5.52 5.58
CA PHE A 164 -10.40 5.38 4.76
C PHE A 164 -9.53 6.65 4.75
N GLU A 165 -10.14 7.84 4.66
CA GLU A 165 -9.42 9.11 4.75
C GLU A 165 -8.69 9.26 6.09
N TRP A 166 -9.32 8.83 7.19
CA TRP A 166 -8.69 8.81 8.52
C TRP A 166 -7.48 7.84 8.56
N LEU A 167 -7.63 6.62 8.03
CA LEU A 167 -6.53 5.65 7.95
C LEU A 167 -5.33 6.21 7.17
N LEU A 168 -5.57 6.90 6.06
CA LEU A 168 -4.51 7.52 5.27
C LEU A 168 -3.78 8.67 6.00
N GLN A 169 -4.46 9.41 6.87
CA GLN A 169 -3.90 10.56 7.58
C GLN A 169 -3.18 10.16 8.86
N TYR A 170 -3.76 9.23 9.64
CA TYR A 170 -3.35 8.95 11.00
C TYR A 170 -2.88 7.50 11.22
N GLY A 171 -3.15 6.59 10.29
CA GLY A 171 -2.85 5.17 10.45
C GLY A 171 -1.39 4.86 10.77
N ALA A 172 -0.45 5.51 10.07
CA ALA A 172 0.99 5.27 10.26
C ALA A 172 1.45 5.52 11.71
N GLN A 173 0.87 6.51 12.39
CA GLN A 173 1.21 6.85 13.79
C GLN A 173 0.85 5.73 14.79
N VAL A 174 0.00 4.80 14.37
CA VAL A 174 -0.47 3.65 15.16
C VAL A 174 -0.18 2.32 14.44
N LEU A 175 0.85 2.34 13.59
CA LEU A 175 1.33 1.21 12.79
C LEU A 175 0.25 0.55 11.92
N VAL A 176 -0.66 1.36 11.36
CA VAL A 176 -1.60 0.92 10.34
C VAL A 176 -1.18 1.51 9.00
N HIS A 177 -0.58 0.67 8.16
CA HIS A 177 0.03 1.07 6.90
C HIS A 177 -0.89 0.71 5.74
N VAL A 178 -1.02 1.61 4.76
CA VAL A 178 -1.86 1.39 3.59
C VAL A 178 -0.98 1.24 2.35
N ILE A 179 -1.13 0.11 1.65
CA ILE A 179 -0.59 -0.09 0.31
C ILE A 179 -1.78 -0.34 -0.62
N THR A 180 -1.91 0.50 -1.65
CA THR A 180 -3.00 0.36 -2.60
C THR A 180 -2.51 0.49 -4.03
N ALA A 181 -3.28 -0.07 -4.95
CA ALA A 181 -3.07 0.06 -6.38
C ALA A 181 -4.26 0.75 -7.06
N VAL A 182 -4.03 1.41 -8.18
CA VAL A 182 -5.10 1.96 -9.02
C VAL A 182 -4.67 1.91 -10.49
N ASN A 183 -5.63 1.56 -11.36
CA ASN A 183 -5.39 1.68 -12.79
C ASN A 183 -5.26 3.17 -13.15
N CYS A 184 -4.36 3.51 -14.08
CA CYS A 184 -4.16 4.89 -14.50
C CYS A 184 -5.45 5.57 -15.00
N GLU A 185 -6.31 4.87 -15.76
CA GLU A 185 -7.58 5.44 -16.25
C GLU A 185 -8.50 5.87 -15.10
N ASP A 186 -8.66 5.01 -14.10
CA ASP A 186 -9.43 5.33 -12.89
C ASP A 186 -8.77 6.44 -12.07
N GLY A 187 -7.44 6.39 -11.94
CA GLY A 187 -6.64 7.33 -11.16
C GLY A 187 -6.78 8.78 -11.61
N LEU A 188 -6.97 9.03 -12.91
CA LEU A 188 -7.15 10.39 -13.47
C LEU A 188 -8.35 11.13 -12.85
N GLN A 189 -9.35 10.39 -12.34
CA GLN A 189 -10.55 10.95 -11.73
C GLN A 189 -10.49 10.93 -10.19
N MET A 190 -9.34 10.63 -9.60
CA MET A 190 -9.19 10.34 -8.17
C MET A 190 -8.31 11.33 -7.42
N ALA A 191 -8.11 12.55 -7.95
CA ALA A 191 -7.24 13.58 -7.37
C ALA A 191 -7.45 13.79 -5.85
N ARG A 192 -8.71 13.78 -5.37
CA ARG A 192 -9.04 13.86 -3.93
C ARG A 192 -8.32 12.79 -3.10
N TRP A 193 -8.23 11.57 -3.61
CA TRP A 193 -7.66 10.43 -2.90
C TRP A 193 -6.16 10.33 -3.14
N LEU A 194 -5.69 10.58 -4.36
CA LEU A 194 -4.28 10.40 -4.69
C LEU A 194 -3.35 11.36 -3.91
N ARG A 195 -3.87 12.51 -3.43
CA ARG A 195 -3.11 13.49 -2.65
C ARG A 195 -2.50 12.95 -1.36
N PHE A 196 -3.08 11.89 -0.79
CA PHE A 196 -2.58 11.27 0.45
C PHE A 196 -1.34 10.39 0.22
N PHE A 197 -1.09 10.01 -1.03
CA PHE A 197 0.00 9.12 -1.40
C PHE A 197 1.16 9.95 -1.96
N THR A 198 2.03 10.36 -1.05
CA THR A 198 3.26 11.09 -1.38
C THR A 198 4.33 10.17 -1.96
N THR A 199 4.20 8.86 -1.74
CA THR A 199 5.08 7.85 -2.33
C THR A 199 4.28 7.06 -3.37
N ARG A 200 4.66 7.23 -4.65
CA ARG A 200 3.97 6.64 -5.79
C ARG A 200 4.93 5.73 -6.55
N LEU A 201 4.50 4.49 -6.75
CA LEU A 201 5.20 3.46 -7.50
C LEU A 201 4.53 3.32 -8.86
N PHE A 202 5.33 3.37 -9.92
CA PHE A 202 4.86 3.48 -11.29
C PHE A 202 5.26 2.24 -12.08
N GLY A 203 4.28 1.48 -12.57
CA GLY A 203 4.48 0.41 -13.55
C GLY A 203 4.47 0.95 -14.98
N THR A 204 3.70 0.33 -15.86
CA THR A 204 3.51 0.78 -17.25
C THR A 204 2.49 1.91 -17.36
N LEU A 205 2.90 3.10 -17.82
CA LEU A 205 2.01 4.26 -18.06
C LEU A 205 2.57 5.23 -19.13
N THR A 206 1.77 6.06 -19.77
CA THR A 206 2.32 7.05 -20.73
C THR A 206 3.09 8.17 -20.01
N THR A 207 3.94 8.91 -20.73
CA THR A 207 4.62 10.09 -20.18
C THR A 207 3.62 11.16 -19.70
N GLU A 208 2.49 11.30 -20.40
CA GLU A 208 1.40 12.20 -20.03
C GLU A 208 0.75 11.78 -18.71
N GLN A 209 0.39 10.51 -18.57
CA GLN A 209 -0.12 9.95 -17.32
C GLN A 209 0.88 10.16 -16.18
N GLN A 210 2.18 9.98 -16.46
CA GLN A 210 3.21 10.17 -15.45
C GLN A 210 3.24 11.61 -14.95
N HIS A 211 3.22 12.57 -15.88
CA HIS A 211 3.19 13.99 -15.52
C HIS A 211 1.95 14.33 -14.68
N HIS A 212 0.79 13.78 -15.03
CA HIS A 212 -0.45 13.95 -14.25
C HIS A 212 -0.34 13.37 -12.83
N PHE A 213 0.32 12.22 -12.68
CA PHE A 213 0.48 11.54 -11.39
C PHE A 213 1.76 11.94 -10.64
N ASN A 214 2.55 12.88 -11.13
CA ASN A 214 3.64 13.43 -10.33
C ASN A 214 3.07 14.41 -9.29
N LEU A 215 3.69 14.45 -8.12
CA LEU A 215 3.29 15.38 -7.04
C LEU A 215 3.77 16.81 -7.32
N HIS A 216 4.88 16.91 -8.06
CA HIS A 216 5.50 18.16 -8.42
C HIS A 216 5.83 18.16 -9.91
N THR A 217 5.71 19.34 -10.53
CA THR A 217 5.90 19.52 -11.98
C THR A 217 7.36 19.51 -12.41
N ASP A 218 8.29 19.62 -11.46
CA ASP A 218 9.74 19.58 -11.64
C ASP A 218 10.31 18.15 -11.66
N ILE A 219 9.53 17.14 -11.27
CA ILE A 219 9.96 15.74 -11.36
C ILE A 219 10.11 15.37 -12.84
N PRO A 220 11.32 14.98 -13.30
CA PRO A 220 11.55 14.60 -14.68
C PRO A 220 10.75 13.33 -15.03
N ALA A 221 10.37 13.18 -16.30
CA ALA A 221 9.77 11.93 -16.77
C ALA A 221 10.72 10.74 -16.52
N ALA A 222 10.15 9.60 -16.18
CA ALA A 222 10.94 8.39 -15.96
C ALA A 222 11.45 7.91 -17.32
N PRO A 223 12.75 7.56 -17.43
CA PRO A 223 13.32 6.98 -18.64
C PRO A 223 12.44 5.88 -19.27
N PRO A 224 12.05 6.00 -20.55
CA PRO A 224 11.20 5.02 -21.23
C PRO A 224 11.84 3.62 -21.34
N ALA A 225 13.17 3.56 -21.35
CA ALA A 225 13.96 2.37 -21.67
C ALA A 225 13.99 1.30 -20.55
N ILE A 226 13.46 1.58 -19.36
CA ILE A 226 13.54 0.70 -18.18
C ILE A 226 12.15 0.17 -17.83
N ARG A 227 11.46 -0.40 -18.83
CA ARG A 227 10.17 -1.09 -18.65
C ARG A 227 10.33 -2.54 -19.09
N TYR A 228 11.13 -3.29 -18.36
CA TYR A 228 11.33 -4.70 -18.63
C TYR A 228 10.03 -5.44 -18.29
N ASN A 229 9.36 -5.96 -19.33
CA ASN A 229 8.37 -7.04 -19.32
C ASN A 229 7.44 -7.13 -18.09
N GLY A 230 6.65 -6.10 -17.81
CA GLY A 230 5.48 -6.20 -16.93
C GLY A 230 5.73 -6.31 -15.42
N THR A 231 6.97 -6.44 -14.96
CA THR A 231 7.27 -6.56 -13.50
C THR A 231 8.23 -5.50 -12.97
N THR A 232 8.52 -4.48 -13.78
CA THR A 232 9.38 -3.35 -13.38
C THR A 232 8.53 -2.21 -12.84
N PHE A 233 8.92 -1.67 -11.69
CA PHE A 233 8.32 -0.50 -11.08
C PHE A 233 9.38 0.58 -10.87
N ALA A 234 8.94 1.83 -10.93
CA ALA A 234 9.75 3.01 -10.68
C ALA A 234 9.20 3.81 -9.51
N VAL A 235 10.07 4.40 -8.70
CA VAL A 235 9.70 5.32 -7.62
C VAL A 235 10.67 6.49 -7.61
N TRP A 236 10.16 7.69 -7.38
CA TRP A 236 11.00 8.89 -7.25
C TRP A 236 11.46 9.03 -5.79
N ASN A 237 12.78 9.02 -5.55
CA ASN A 237 13.37 9.14 -4.22
C ASN A 237 13.97 10.53 -3.96
N HIS A 238 13.14 11.57 -4.11
CA HIS A 238 13.50 13.01 -4.02
C HIS A 238 14.45 13.52 -5.11
N ASN A 239 15.48 12.75 -5.48
CA ASN A 239 16.55 13.21 -6.37
C ASN A 239 16.70 12.37 -7.64
N HIS A 240 16.32 11.09 -7.64
CA HIS A 240 16.42 10.24 -8.82
C HIS A 240 15.27 9.24 -8.92
N TRP A 241 15.12 8.68 -10.12
CA TRP A 241 14.25 7.52 -10.33
C TRP A 241 14.98 6.27 -9.88
N LEU A 242 14.38 5.56 -8.95
CA LEU A 242 14.79 4.22 -8.56
C LEU A 242 13.90 3.21 -9.26
N PHE A 243 14.51 2.20 -9.90
CA PHE A 243 13.83 1.15 -10.65
C PHE A 243 14.07 -0.19 -10.00
N PHE A 244 13.03 -1.00 -9.90
CA PHE A 244 13.12 -2.32 -9.29
C PHE A 244 12.16 -3.32 -9.92
N LEU A 245 12.48 -4.59 -9.75
CA LEU A 245 11.74 -5.74 -10.28
C LEU A 245 11.08 -6.50 -9.13
N LEU A 246 9.82 -6.92 -9.29
CA LEU A 246 9.15 -7.76 -8.30
C LEU A 246 9.79 -9.15 -8.16
N LYS A 247 10.36 -9.67 -9.24
CA LYS A 247 11.10 -10.93 -9.25
C LYS A 247 12.42 -10.69 -9.95
N ASN A 248 13.53 -11.09 -9.34
CA ASN A 248 14.77 -11.17 -10.09
C ASN A 248 14.53 -12.10 -11.29
N PRO A 249 14.77 -11.66 -12.54
CA PRO A 249 14.82 -12.60 -13.65
C PRO A 249 15.87 -13.66 -13.28
N PRO A 250 15.63 -14.95 -13.57
CA PRO A 250 16.66 -15.96 -13.38
C PRO A 250 17.91 -15.46 -14.09
N THR A 251 19.02 -15.37 -13.35
CA THR A 251 20.31 -14.95 -13.87
C THR A 251 20.76 -16.02 -14.86
N THR A 252 20.27 -15.98 -16.10
CA THR A 252 20.92 -16.71 -17.19
C THR A 252 22.18 -15.92 -17.48
N ILE A 253 23.24 -16.26 -16.76
CA ILE A 253 24.60 -16.01 -17.23
C ILE A 253 24.70 -16.86 -18.49
N GLN A 254 24.38 -16.28 -19.65
CA GLN A 254 24.97 -16.77 -20.88
C GLN A 254 26.44 -16.37 -20.75
N GLU A 255 27.26 -17.35 -20.34
CA GLU A 255 28.69 -17.32 -20.62
C GLU A 255 28.81 -17.03 -22.11
N ILE A 256 29.27 -15.82 -22.44
CA ILE A 256 29.84 -15.55 -23.74
C ILE A 256 31.18 -16.29 -23.70
N ASP A 257 31.16 -17.53 -24.17
CA ASP A 257 32.39 -18.25 -24.50
C ASP A 257 33.10 -17.48 -25.64
N PRO A 258 34.42 -17.31 -25.58
CA PRO A 258 35.20 -16.44 -26.47
C PRO A 258 35.25 -16.89 -27.94
#